data_AF-A0A5D0CQF5-F1
#
_entry.id   AF-A0A5D0CQF5-F1
#
_cell.length_a   1.000
_cell.length_b   1.000
_cell.length_c   1.000
_cell.angle_alpha   90.00
_cell.angle_beta   90.00
_cell.angle_gamma   90.00
#
_symmetry.space_group_name_H-M   'P 1'
#
loop_
_entity.id
_entity.type
_entity.pdbx_description
1 polymer ?
#
loop_
_entity_poly.entity_id
_entity_poly.type
_entity_poly.pdbx_seq_one_letter_code
_entity_poly.pdbx_strand_id
1 'polypeptide(L)'
;MNEQRKDEIGRKFIFSPQVAEEEYEALEIQELIFLIHSAKYFKVEEVFPNVYLDERIKEFHNALLKKIKGAETLYIAYEKNTNTPYLDADDRVWMFSQEAYAANAQDYFMQQLLMLDMRKLNHGDILPKLAELHTLGLPKILMDNGQYHVELERDALLPPPDWSGVPEINIPVSNPGLQRAMIRFFQAMSTPDPDHDRKRSHLQALEAEMLEQLIQARYLLPMQLIEPNPSPLDEYGQKTIGAGATLQFGVLGGEGDTTWLPAFTDWAEFEKVYDKEVWSSNVAGYEDLLALSETMSGIVINCQGIPLRIDENNKRLIEAFRDDQNGSS
;
A
#
# COMPACT_ATOMS: atom_id res chain seq x y z
N MET A 1 -2.40 23.88 -18.91
CA MET A 1 -3.47 24.91 -18.96
C MET A 1 -2.88 26.25 -19.37
N ASN A 2 -3.54 27.01 -20.25
CA ASN A 2 -3.06 28.32 -20.71
C ASN A 2 -3.46 29.46 -19.74
N GLU A 3 -2.82 30.63 -19.86
CA GLU A 3 -3.06 31.77 -18.97
C GLU A 3 -4.50 32.31 -19.07
N GLN A 4 -5.09 32.31 -20.26
CA GLN A 4 -6.48 32.76 -20.44
C GLN A 4 -7.46 31.92 -19.62
N ARG A 5 -7.27 30.60 -19.60
CA ARG A 5 -8.12 29.68 -18.84
C ARG A 5 -7.91 29.84 -17.34
N LYS A 6 -6.66 30.03 -16.89
CA LYS A 6 -6.33 30.33 -15.49
C LYS A 6 -7.05 31.58 -14.99
N ASP A 7 -7.01 32.66 -15.78
CA ASP A 7 -7.69 33.92 -15.45
C ASP A 7 -9.21 33.73 -15.38
N GLU A 8 -9.79 33.00 -16.32
CA GLU A 8 -11.23 32.70 -16.37
C GLU A 8 -11.69 31.96 -15.10
N ILE A 9 -11.05 30.83 -14.78
CA ILE A 9 -11.44 30.02 -13.63
C ILE A 9 -11.08 30.70 -12.31
N GLY A 10 -9.97 31.44 -12.24
CA GLY A 10 -9.61 32.22 -11.05
C GLY A 10 -10.68 33.26 -10.72
N ARG A 11 -11.13 34.02 -11.73
CA ARG A 11 -12.22 35.00 -11.57
C ARG A 11 -13.52 34.35 -11.13
N LYS A 12 -13.88 33.25 -11.78
CA LYS A 12 -15.14 32.57 -11.53
C LYS A 12 -15.18 31.88 -10.16
N PHE A 13 -14.14 31.12 -9.80
CA PHE A 13 -14.19 30.21 -8.66
C PHE A 13 -13.56 30.78 -7.39
N ILE A 14 -12.59 31.68 -7.50
CA ILE A 14 -11.93 32.29 -6.32
C ILE A 14 -12.63 33.58 -5.92
N PHE A 15 -12.94 34.45 -6.89
CA PHE A 15 -13.43 35.81 -6.60
C PHE A 15 -14.95 35.95 -6.61
N SER A 16 -15.72 34.94 -7.03
CA SER A 16 -17.17 35.00 -6.97
C SER A 16 -17.69 34.67 -5.57
N PRO A 17 -18.72 35.38 -5.07
CA PRO A 17 -19.27 35.16 -3.73
C PRO A 17 -20.06 33.84 -3.62
N GLN A 18 -20.63 33.34 -4.72
CA GLN A 18 -21.37 32.08 -4.79
C GLN A 18 -21.00 31.36 -6.07
N VAL A 19 -20.83 30.05 -5.97
CA VAL A 19 -20.56 29.12 -7.07
C VAL A 19 -21.42 27.89 -6.80
N ALA A 20 -22.17 27.43 -7.78
CA ALA A 20 -23.01 26.25 -7.61
C ALA A 20 -22.16 24.97 -7.65
N GLU A 21 -22.59 23.91 -6.94
CA GLU A 21 -21.80 22.69 -6.82
C GLU A 21 -21.53 22.01 -8.17
N GLU A 22 -22.51 22.09 -9.08
CA GLU A 22 -22.47 21.54 -10.42
C GLU A 22 -21.39 22.22 -11.29
N GLU A 23 -21.02 23.46 -10.96
CA GLU A 23 -19.98 24.18 -11.70
C GLU A 23 -18.59 23.61 -11.42
N TYR A 24 -18.40 22.95 -10.28
CA TYR A 24 -17.16 22.24 -9.97
C TYR A 24 -17.00 20.95 -10.77
N GLU A 25 -18.11 20.30 -11.17
CA GLU A 25 -18.06 19.05 -11.95
C GLU A 25 -17.45 19.26 -13.34
N ALA A 26 -17.64 20.47 -13.89
CA ALA A 26 -17.08 20.88 -15.18
C ALA A 26 -15.57 21.14 -15.13
N LEU A 27 -14.95 21.21 -13.94
CA LEU A 27 -13.52 21.46 -13.80
C LEU A 27 -12.71 20.18 -13.94
N GLU A 28 -11.58 20.26 -14.62
CA GLU A 28 -10.60 19.18 -14.69
C GLU A 28 -9.77 19.07 -13.40
N ILE A 29 -9.17 17.90 -13.19
CA ILE A 29 -8.30 17.65 -12.00
C ILE A 29 -7.23 18.74 -11.87
N GLN A 30 -6.51 19.04 -12.95
CA GLN A 30 -5.49 20.11 -12.95
C GLN A 30 -6.05 21.50 -12.67
N GLU A 31 -7.29 21.80 -13.07
CA GLU A 31 -7.91 23.09 -12.78
C GLU A 31 -8.26 23.21 -11.30
N LEU A 32 -8.76 22.13 -10.70
CA LEU A 32 -9.02 22.06 -9.26
C LEU A 32 -7.72 22.17 -8.45
N ILE A 33 -6.64 21.48 -8.86
CA ILE A 33 -5.34 21.59 -8.19
C ILE A 33 -4.80 23.01 -8.30
N PHE A 34 -4.87 23.64 -9.48
CA PHE A 34 -4.51 25.04 -9.66
C PHE A 34 -5.29 25.98 -8.73
N LEU A 35 -6.62 25.83 -8.66
CA LEU A 35 -7.47 26.67 -7.81
C LEU A 35 -7.13 26.51 -6.32
N ILE A 36 -6.79 25.31 -5.86
CA ILE A 36 -6.31 25.06 -4.49
C ILE A 36 -5.00 25.85 -4.24
N HIS A 37 -4.04 25.78 -5.15
CA HIS A 37 -2.78 26.53 -5.04
C HIS A 37 -3.01 28.04 -5.04
N SER A 38 -3.81 28.54 -5.97
CA SER A 38 -4.10 29.97 -6.09
C SER A 38 -4.82 30.51 -4.85
N ALA A 39 -5.82 29.78 -4.33
CA ALA A 39 -6.52 30.19 -3.11
C ALA A 39 -5.60 30.18 -1.88
N LYS A 40 -4.72 29.17 -1.74
CA LYS A 40 -3.69 29.14 -0.69
C LYS A 40 -2.72 30.32 -0.80
N TYR A 41 -2.28 30.64 -2.01
CA TYR A 41 -1.42 31.80 -2.25
C TYR A 41 -2.09 33.12 -1.84
N PHE A 42 -3.33 33.37 -2.30
CA PHE A 42 -4.05 34.60 -1.92
C PHE A 42 -4.33 34.71 -0.42
N LYS A 43 -4.51 33.57 0.26
CA LYS A 43 -4.65 33.53 1.72
C LYS A 43 -3.36 33.95 2.42
N VAL A 44 -2.21 33.45 1.97
CA VAL A 44 -0.89 33.80 2.54
C VAL A 44 -0.56 35.27 2.32
N GLU A 45 -0.87 35.80 1.15
CA GLU A 45 -0.60 37.20 0.79
C GLU A 45 -1.62 38.19 1.37
N GLU A 46 -2.62 37.74 2.14
CA GLU A 46 -3.66 38.55 2.77
C GLU A 46 -4.41 39.49 1.79
N VAL A 47 -4.50 39.11 0.51
CA VAL A 47 -4.99 39.99 -0.58
C VAL A 47 -6.53 40.12 -0.57
N PHE A 48 -7.24 39.27 0.20
CA PHE A 48 -8.71 39.21 0.26
C PHE A 48 -9.23 38.90 1.66
N PRO A 49 -10.53 39.13 1.97
CA PRO A 49 -11.10 38.73 3.24
C PRO A 49 -10.97 37.21 3.44
N ASN A 50 -10.14 36.81 4.41
CA ASN A 50 -9.75 35.41 4.67
C ASN A 50 -10.92 34.43 4.83
N VAL A 51 -12.09 34.92 5.26
CA VAL A 51 -13.26 34.09 5.64
C VAL A 51 -13.77 33.24 4.47
N TYR A 52 -13.70 33.73 3.23
CA TYR A 52 -14.22 32.98 2.06
C TYR A 52 -13.23 31.97 1.50
N LEU A 53 -11.92 32.19 1.67
CA LEU A 53 -10.91 31.36 1.02
C LEU A 53 -10.78 29.97 1.66
N ASP A 54 -11.02 29.85 2.97
CA ASP A 54 -10.97 28.55 3.65
C ASP A 54 -12.10 27.62 3.22
N GLU A 55 -13.33 28.16 3.13
CA GLU A 55 -14.48 27.42 2.60
C GLU A 55 -14.24 27.02 1.14
N ARG A 56 -13.70 27.93 0.32
CA ARG A 56 -13.36 27.65 -1.08
C ARG A 56 -12.31 26.55 -1.24
N ILE A 57 -11.23 26.60 -0.47
CA ILE A 57 -10.20 25.54 -0.50
C ILE A 57 -10.83 24.19 -0.16
N LYS A 58 -11.72 24.14 0.82
CA LYS A 58 -12.44 22.92 1.19
C LYS A 58 -13.36 22.44 0.07
N GLU A 59 -14.10 23.34 -0.58
CA GLU A 59 -14.95 23.02 -1.74
C GLU A 59 -14.12 22.46 -2.90
N PHE A 60 -13.00 23.09 -3.25
CA PHE A 60 -12.11 22.61 -4.30
C PHE A 60 -11.52 21.24 -3.97
N HIS A 61 -11.10 21.02 -2.71
CA HIS A 61 -10.62 19.71 -2.26
C HIS A 61 -11.72 18.64 -2.37
N ASN A 62 -12.94 18.92 -1.93
CA ASN A 62 -14.06 17.98 -2.04
C ASN A 62 -14.38 17.63 -3.50
N ALA A 63 -14.42 18.65 -4.37
CA ALA A 63 -14.62 18.46 -5.80
C ALA A 63 -13.51 17.62 -6.42
N LEU A 64 -12.25 17.86 -6.03
CA LEU A 64 -11.10 17.08 -6.48
C LEU A 64 -11.22 15.61 -6.07
N LEU A 65 -11.54 15.33 -4.80
CA LEU A 65 -11.72 13.95 -4.32
C LEU A 65 -12.84 13.23 -5.09
N LYS A 66 -13.95 13.91 -5.38
CA LYS A 66 -15.03 13.37 -6.22
C LYS A 66 -14.54 13.10 -7.65
N LYS A 67 -13.83 14.05 -8.27
CA LYS A 67 -13.29 13.95 -9.64
C LYS A 67 -12.29 12.79 -9.78
N ILE A 68 -11.44 12.56 -8.78
CA ILE A 68 -10.48 11.46 -8.77
C ILE A 68 -11.20 10.11 -8.71
N LYS A 69 -12.17 9.94 -7.81
CA LYS A 69 -12.95 8.69 -7.70
C LYS A 69 -13.79 8.42 -8.95
N GLY A 70 -14.29 9.48 -9.58
CA GLY A 70 -15.10 9.42 -10.80
C GLY A 70 -14.31 9.45 -12.10
N ALA A 71 -12.97 9.45 -12.06
CA ALA A 71 -12.16 9.59 -13.27
C ALA A 71 -12.34 8.37 -14.19
N GLU A 72 -12.35 8.62 -15.50
CA GLU A 72 -12.39 7.54 -16.51
C GLU A 72 -11.04 6.83 -16.62
N THR A 73 -9.96 7.57 -16.40
CA THR A 73 -8.60 7.05 -16.46
C THR A 73 -7.71 7.83 -15.50
N LEU A 74 -6.86 7.11 -14.78
CA LEU A 74 -5.71 7.64 -14.05
C LEU A 74 -4.47 6.80 -14.40
N TYR A 75 -3.30 7.26 -14.01
CA TYR A 75 -2.05 6.53 -14.16
C TYR A 75 -1.35 6.46 -12.81
N ILE A 76 -0.72 5.35 -12.47
CA ILE A 76 -0.01 5.15 -11.20
C ILE A 76 1.42 4.67 -11.47
N ALA A 77 2.38 5.22 -10.75
CA ALA A 77 3.78 4.82 -10.87
C ALA A 77 4.07 3.53 -10.10
N TYR A 78 4.69 2.57 -10.78
CA TYR A 78 5.20 1.33 -10.20
C TYR A 78 6.72 1.28 -10.33
N GLU A 79 7.41 0.82 -9.30
CA GLU A 79 8.84 0.57 -9.39
C GLU A 79 9.10 -0.78 -10.07
N LYS A 80 9.97 -0.79 -11.08
CA LYS A 80 10.10 -1.93 -11.99
C LYS A 80 10.72 -3.18 -11.35
N ASN A 81 11.63 -3.03 -10.39
CA ASN A 81 12.33 -4.16 -9.78
C ASN A 81 11.46 -4.91 -8.76
N THR A 82 10.69 -4.18 -7.98
CA THR A 82 9.81 -4.70 -6.91
C THR A 82 8.38 -4.96 -7.38
N ASN A 83 7.99 -4.38 -8.52
CA ASN A 83 6.65 -4.50 -9.09
C ASN A 83 5.52 -3.98 -8.16
N THR A 84 5.85 -3.06 -7.26
CA THR A 84 4.91 -2.41 -6.33
C THR A 84 4.71 -0.93 -6.66
N PRO A 85 3.65 -0.28 -6.13
CA PRO A 85 3.53 1.17 -6.21
C PRO A 85 4.82 1.85 -5.74
N TYR A 86 5.31 2.81 -6.53
CA TYR A 86 6.51 3.57 -6.18
C TYR A 86 6.21 4.50 -4.99
N LEU A 87 7.14 4.54 -4.04
CA LEU A 87 7.11 5.46 -2.90
C LEU A 87 8.25 6.48 -3.01
N ASP A 88 7.92 7.76 -2.84
CA ASP A 88 8.96 8.78 -2.65
C ASP A 88 9.43 8.84 -1.18
N ALA A 89 10.35 9.76 -0.91
CA ALA A 89 10.94 9.93 0.43
C ALA A 89 9.93 10.34 1.52
N ASP A 90 8.74 10.81 1.14
CA ASP A 90 7.65 11.22 2.04
C ASP A 90 6.53 10.16 2.13
N ASP A 91 6.81 8.92 1.70
CA ASP A 91 5.89 7.78 1.64
C ASP A 91 4.64 8.04 0.78
N ARG A 92 4.80 8.79 -0.31
CA ARG A 92 3.70 9.10 -1.24
C ARG A 92 3.75 8.23 -2.48
N VAL A 93 2.59 7.68 -2.82
CA VAL A 93 2.37 7.01 -4.11
C VAL A 93 2.09 8.06 -5.18
N TRP A 94 2.71 7.92 -6.34
CA TRP A 94 2.47 8.88 -7.43
C TRP A 94 1.34 8.44 -8.34
N MET A 95 0.40 9.34 -8.54
CA MET A 95 -0.69 9.19 -9.49
C MET A 95 -0.78 10.39 -10.43
N PHE A 96 -1.29 10.17 -11.63
CA PHE A 96 -1.38 11.20 -12.66
C PHE A 96 -2.77 11.16 -13.31
N SER A 97 -3.31 12.35 -13.56
CA SER A 97 -4.61 12.56 -14.21
C SER A 97 -4.55 12.43 -15.73
N GLN A 98 -3.35 12.55 -16.33
CA GLN A 98 -3.15 12.48 -17.77
C GLN A 98 -1.94 11.63 -18.14
N GLU A 99 -2.02 10.95 -19.28
CA GLU A 99 -0.95 10.12 -19.83
C GLU A 99 0.33 10.92 -20.07
N ALA A 100 0.19 12.13 -20.63
CA ALA A 100 1.32 12.99 -20.90
C ALA A 100 2.08 13.39 -19.62
N TYR A 101 1.39 13.54 -18.49
CA TYR A 101 2.04 13.86 -17.21
C TYR A 101 2.79 12.66 -16.67
N ALA A 102 2.17 11.48 -16.72
CA ALA A 102 2.81 10.22 -16.35
C ALA A 102 4.06 9.94 -17.21
N ALA A 103 3.96 10.12 -18.53
CA ALA A 103 5.07 9.92 -19.47
C ALA A 103 6.22 10.91 -19.21
N ASN A 104 5.92 12.20 -18.99
CA ASN A 104 6.93 13.20 -18.66
C ASN A 104 7.65 12.86 -17.34
N ALA A 105 6.91 12.39 -16.32
CA ALA A 105 7.51 11.93 -15.07
C ALA A 105 8.41 10.70 -15.32
N GLN A 106 7.93 9.70 -16.04
CA GLN A 106 8.70 8.50 -16.39
C GLN A 106 10.03 8.85 -17.07
N ASP A 107 10.00 9.72 -18.07
CA ASP A 107 11.19 10.17 -18.80
C ASP A 107 12.18 10.89 -17.89
N TYR A 108 11.69 11.77 -17.01
CA TYR A 108 12.52 12.50 -16.05
C TYR A 108 13.23 11.56 -15.07
N PHE A 109 12.54 10.57 -14.52
CA PHE A 109 13.11 9.63 -13.54
C PHE A 109 14.00 8.56 -14.18
N MET A 110 13.72 8.20 -15.43
CA MET A 110 14.63 7.36 -16.22
C MET A 110 16.02 8.03 -16.37
N GLN A 111 16.08 9.35 -16.55
CA GLN A 111 17.36 10.08 -16.58
C GLN A 111 18.12 10.04 -15.24
N GLN A 112 17.41 9.76 -14.14
CA GLN A 112 17.97 9.57 -12.80
C GLN A 112 18.22 8.10 -12.47
N LEU A 113 18.15 7.20 -13.46
CA LEU A 113 18.31 5.75 -13.31
C LEU A 113 17.24 5.08 -12.43
N LEU A 114 16.11 5.77 -12.22
CA LEU A 114 14.94 5.22 -11.54
C LEU A 114 13.95 4.71 -12.59
N MET A 115 13.79 3.39 -12.64
CA MET A 115 12.97 2.72 -13.65
C MET A 115 11.53 2.58 -13.15
N LEU A 116 10.67 3.51 -13.58
CA LEU A 116 9.24 3.51 -13.27
C LEU A 116 8.40 2.97 -14.44
N ASP A 117 7.35 2.25 -14.12
CA ASP A 117 6.30 1.80 -15.04
C ASP A 117 5.00 2.57 -14.73
N MET A 118 4.47 3.29 -15.72
CA MET A 118 3.26 4.08 -15.57
C MET A 118 2.04 3.25 -15.96
N ARG A 119 1.35 2.70 -14.98
CA ARG A 119 0.21 1.82 -15.21
C ARG A 119 -1.07 2.61 -15.36
N LYS A 120 -1.79 2.35 -16.44
CA LYS A 120 -3.14 2.87 -16.65
C LYS A 120 -4.12 2.17 -15.71
N LEU A 121 -4.94 2.97 -15.02
CA LEU A 121 -6.10 2.55 -14.24
C LEU A 121 -7.33 3.06 -14.98
N ASN A 122 -8.24 2.16 -15.36
CA ASN A 122 -9.54 2.57 -15.89
C ASN A 122 -10.50 2.85 -14.71
N HIS A 123 -11.65 3.45 -14.98
CA HIS A 123 -12.65 3.79 -13.95
C HIS A 123 -12.90 2.67 -12.92
N GLY A 124 -13.13 1.44 -13.40
CA GLY A 124 -13.39 0.27 -12.56
C GLY A 124 -12.20 -0.18 -11.69
N ASP A 125 -10.98 0.23 -12.02
CA ASP A 125 -9.75 -0.16 -11.35
C ASP A 125 -9.34 0.83 -10.23
N ILE A 126 -9.90 2.04 -10.23
CA ILE A 126 -9.50 3.12 -9.30
C ILE A 126 -9.83 2.77 -7.85
N LEU A 127 -11.08 2.41 -7.55
CA LEU A 127 -11.48 2.03 -6.19
C LEU A 127 -10.76 0.76 -5.69
N PRO A 128 -10.66 -0.33 -6.47
CA PRO A 128 -9.84 -1.49 -6.11
C PRO A 128 -8.38 -1.11 -5.84
N LYS A 129 -7.79 -0.22 -6.65
CA LYS A 129 -6.41 0.23 -6.41
C LYS A 129 -6.29 0.99 -5.09
N LEU A 130 -7.23 1.87 -4.77
CA LEU A 130 -7.23 2.58 -3.49
C LEU A 130 -7.36 1.61 -2.30
N ALA A 131 -8.15 0.54 -2.44
CA ALA A 131 -8.26 -0.51 -1.43
C ALA A 131 -6.95 -1.31 -1.27
N GLU A 132 -6.27 -1.61 -2.37
CA GLU A 132 -4.95 -2.24 -2.36
C GLU A 132 -3.89 -1.33 -1.71
N LEU A 133 -3.90 -0.02 -1.99
CA LEU A 133 -3.01 0.91 -1.29
C LEU A 133 -3.25 0.91 0.23
N HIS A 134 -4.49 0.65 0.67
CA HIS A 134 -4.78 0.45 2.09
C HIS A 134 -4.15 -0.82 2.65
N THR A 135 -4.30 -1.97 1.97
CA THR A 135 -3.70 -3.24 2.44
C THR A 135 -2.17 -3.22 2.41
N LEU A 136 -1.58 -2.46 1.49
CA LEU A 136 -0.14 -2.22 1.42
C LEU A 136 0.36 -1.18 2.45
N GLY A 137 -0.53 -0.58 3.24
CA GLY A 137 -0.18 0.41 4.26
C GLY A 137 0.30 1.76 3.72
N LEU A 138 -0.11 2.14 2.50
CA LEU A 138 0.33 3.33 1.79
C LEU A 138 -0.69 4.47 1.98
N PRO A 139 -0.39 5.48 2.81
CA PRO A 139 -1.40 6.43 3.28
C PRO A 139 -1.57 7.64 2.36
N LYS A 140 -0.58 7.98 1.54
CA LYS A 140 -0.51 9.25 0.81
C LYS A 140 -0.41 9.07 -0.68
N ILE A 141 -1.05 9.97 -1.42
CA ILE A 141 -0.99 10.05 -2.88
C ILE A 141 -0.51 11.44 -3.28
N LEU A 142 0.54 11.51 -4.09
CA LEU A 142 0.95 12.73 -4.79
C LEU A 142 0.34 12.71 -6.19
N MET A 143 -0.64 13.57 -6.42
CA MET A 143 -1.30 13.70 -7.72
C MET A 143 -0.55 14.69 -8.60
N ASP A 144 -0.28 14.31 -9.86
CA ASP A 144 0.26 15.14 -10.93
C ASP A 144 1.63 15.80 -10.62
N ASN A 145 2.55 15.01 -10.05
CA ASN A 145 3.92 15.47 -9.82
C ASN A 145 4.56 16.02 -11.11
N GLY A 146 5.26 17.15 -11.02
CA GLY A 146 5.82 17.89 -12.16
C GLY A 146 4.84 18.87 -12.84
N GLN A 147 3.59 18.93 -12.40
CA GLN A 147 2.61 19.98 -12.75
C GLN A 147 2.19 20.76 -11.50
N TYR A 148 1.03 21.43 -11.53
CA TYR A 148 0.34 21.75 -10.27
C TYR A 148 -0.04 20.42 -9.62
N HIS A 149 0.55 20.13 -8.46
CA HIS A 149 0.41 18.84 -7.78
C HIS A 149 -0.26 19.01 -6.42
N VAL A 150 -0.79 17.93 -5.86
CA VAL A 150 -1.37 17.96 -4.52
C VAL A 150 -1.14 16.63 -3.82
N GLU A 151 -0.79 16.72 -2.54
CA GLU A 151 -0.76 15.58 -1.63
C GLU A 151 -2.16 15.32 -1.08
N LEU A 152 -2.61 14.08 -1.15
CA LEU A 152 -3.91 13.62 -0.69
C LEU A 152 -3.73 12.47 0.28
N GLU A 153 -4.51 12.49 1.36
CA GLU A 153 -4.70 11.32 2.21
C GLU A 153 -5.56 10.30 1.46
N ARG A 154 -5.07 9.06 1.32
CA ARG A 154 -5.80 7.97 0.68
C ARG A 154 -7.17 7.76 1.33
N ASP A 155 -7.24 7.88 2.66
CA ASP A 155 -8.49 7.70 3.42
C ASP A 155 -9.54 8.77 3.14
N ALA A 156 -9.15 9.94 2.62
CA ALA A 156 -10.09 10.93 2.15
C ALA A 156 -10.79 10.49 0.84
N LEU A 157 -10.15 9.62 0.05
CA LEU A 157 -10.74 9.02 -1.14
C LEU A 157 -11.53 7.75 -0.78
N LEU A 158 -10.92 6.84 -0.02
CA LEU A 158 -11.51 5.59 0.39
C LEU A 158 -11.12 5.28 1.85
N PRO A 159 -12.02 5.51 2.82
CA PRO A 159 -11.74 5.21 4.22
C PRO A 159 -11.58 3.70 4.44
N PRO A 160 -10.84 3.28 5.49
CA PRO A 160 -10.68 1.88 5.80
C PRO A 160 -12.02 1.22 6.19
N PRO A 161 -12.15 -0.11 6.04
CA PRO A 161 -13.29 -0.82 6.57
C PRO A 161 -13.44 -0.60 8.08
N ASP A 162 -14.67 -0.39 8.54
CA ASP A 162 -14.98 -0.31 9.97
C ASP A 162 -15.22 -1.71 10.52
N TRP A 163 -14.30 -2.19 11.35
CA TRP A 163 -14.40 -3.49 12.03
C TRP A 163 -15.01 -3.38 13.43
N SER A 164 -15.56 -2.22 13.81
CA SER A 164 -16.19 -2.02 15.12
C SER A 164 -17.32 -3.02 15.34
N GLY A 165 -17.20 -3.84 16.40
CA GLY A 165 -18.18 -4.88 16.73
C GLY A 165 -18.05 -6.18 15.93
N VAL A 166 -17.06 -6.30 15.05
CA VAL A 166 -16.72 -7.57 14.37
C VAL A 166 -15.81 -8.39 15.28
N PRO A 167 -16.14 -9.66 15.58
CA PRO A 167 -15.26 -10.55 16.34
C PRO A 167 -13.87 -10.66 15.68
N GLU A 168 -12.80 -10.70 16.48
CA GLU A 168 -11.43 -10.71 15.97
C GLU A 168 -11.16 -11.82 14.95
N ILE A 169 -11.74 -13.01 15.17
CA ILE A 169 -11.65 -14.17 14.26
C ILE A 169 -12.25 -13.91 12.87
N ASN A 170 -13.17 -12.95 12.75
CA ASN A 170 -13.81 -12.56 11.50
C ASN A 170 -13.14 -11.34 10.84
N ILE A 171 -12.16 -10.72 11.49
CA ILE A 171 -11.39 -9.63 10.89
C ILE A 171 -10.32 -10.24 9.98
N PRO A 172 -10.30 -9.90 8.67
CA PRO A 172 -9.29 -10.42 7.76
C PRO A 172 -7.88 -10.07 8.23
N VAL A 173 -6.99 -11.06 8.21
CA VAL A 173 -5.56 -10.84 8.46
C VAL A 173 -5.03 -9.87 7.40
N SER A 174 -4.40 -8.79 7.87
CA SER A 174 -3.65 -7.85 7.04
C SER A 174 -2.46 -7.33 7.84
N ASN A 175 -1.34 -7.09 7.16
CA ASN A 175 -0.13 -6.54 7.76
C ASN A 175 0.35 -5.29 6.99
N PRO A 176 -0.43 -4.19 6.96
CA PRO A 176 -0.09 -2.99 6.20
C PRO A 176 1.25 -2.37 6.63
N GLY A 177 1.60 -2.46 7.91
CA GLY A 177 2.90 -1.99 8.43
C GLY A 177 4.07 -2.78 7.83
N LEU A 178 4.00 -4.12 7.87
CA LEU A 178 5.01 -4.98 7.27
C LEU A 178 5.10 -4.81 5.75
N GLN A 179 3.96 -4.77 5.05
CA GLN A 179 3.92 -4.53 3.61
C GLN A 179 4.61 -3.21 3.23
N ARG A 180 4.30 -2.11 3.92
CA ARG A 180 4.98 -0.83 3.71
C ARG A 180 6.48 -0.91 4.01
N ALA A 181 6.88 -1.53 5.12
CA ALA A 181 8.29 -1.65 5.49
C ALA A 181 9.08 -2.47 4.45
N MET A 182 8.50 -3.56 3.94
CA MET A 182 9.07 -4.35 2.86
C MET A 182 9.20 -3.54 1.57
N ILE A 183 8.16 -2.83 1.13
CA ILE A 183 8.23 -1.97 -0.06
C ILE A 183 9.36 -0.94 0.08
N ARG A 184 9.43 -0.23 1.21
CA ARG A 184 10.46 0.79 1.45
C ARG A 184 11.86 0.18 1.40
N PHE A 185 12.09 -0.93 2.11
CA PHE A 185 13.38 -1.60 2.16
C PHE A 185 13.83 -2.10 0.78
N PHE A 186 13.00 -2.89 0.10
CA PHE A 186 13.36 -3.49 -1.18
C PHE A 186 13.47 -2.46 -2.32
N GLN A 187 12.66 -1.39 -2.28
CA GLN A 187 12.79 -0.27 -3.21
C GLN A 187 14.09 0.52 -2.97
N ALA A 188 14.44 0.81 -1.71
CA ALA A 188 15.70 1.49 -1.39
C ALA A 188 16.91 0.63 -1.76
N MET A 189 16.79 -0.70 -1.61
CA MET A 189 17.84 -1.64 -1.98
C MET A 189 18.10 -1.60 -3.49
N SER A 190 17.04 -1.59 -4.32
CA SER A 190 17.13 -1.55 -5.78
C SER A 190 17.50 -0.17 -6.33
N THR A 191 17.20 0.91 -5.62
CA THR A 191 17.47 2.29 -6.05
C THR A 191 18.97 2.61 -6.04
N PRO A 192 19.57 3.08 -7.15
CA PRO A 192 20.96 3.51 -7.15
C PRO A 192 21.19 4.74 -6.25
N ASP A 193 22.29 4.74 -5.52
CA ASP A 193 22.71 5.89 -4.71
C ASP A 193 24.24 6.08 -4.84
N PRO A 194 24.73 7.26 -5.27
CA PRO A 194 26.16 7.52 -5.36
C PRO A 194 26.86 7.59 -3.99
N ASP A 195 26.10 7.82 -2.90
CA ASP A 195 26.62 7.85 -1.54
C ASP A 195 26.39 6.49 -0.86
N HIS A 196 27.42 5.64 -0.92
CA HIS A 196 27.36 4.27 -0.38
C HIS A 196 27.15 4.23 1.14
N ASP A 197 27.73 5.16 1.90
CA ASP A 197 27.63 5.16 3.36
C ASP A 197 26.25 5.64 3.82
N ARG A 198 25.70 6.66 3.14
CA ARG A 198 24.32 7.11 3.36
C ARG A 198 23.32 6.02 2.98
N LYS A 199 23.50 5.37 1.84
CA LYS A 199 22.64 4.25 1.43
C LYS A 199 22.69 3.11 2.44
N ARG A 200 23.88 2.72 2.91
CA ARG A 200 24.03 1.67 3.91
C ARG A 200 23.29 2.02 5.20
N SER A 201 23.47 3.24 5.71
CA SER A 201 22.83 3.69 6.94
C SER A 201 21.30 3.74 6.80
N HIS A 202 20.82 4.20 5.64
CA HIS A 202 19.40 4.22 5.33
C HIS A 202 18.79 2.81 5.24
N LEU A 203 19.48 1.89 4.56
CA LEU A 203 19.05 0.48 4.47
C LEU A 203 19.02 -0.20 5.84
N GLN A 204 19.97 0.08 6.72
CA GLN A 204 19.97 -0.46 8.09
C GLN A 204 18.74 0.01 8.89
N ALA A 205 18.35 1.28 8.75
CA ALA A 205 17.15 1.80 9.41
C ALA A 205 15.86 1.16 8.86
N LEU A 206 15.76 1.00 7.53
CA LEU A 206 14.62 0.34 6.89
C LEU A 206 14.55 -1.16 7.18
N GLU A 207 15.71 -1.82 7.27
CA GLU A 207 15.81 -3.23 7.68
C GLU A 207 15.30 -3.40 9.12
N ALA A 208 15.72 -2.55 10.05
CA ALA A 208 15.25 -2.59 11.43
C ALA A 208 13.73 -2.41 11.54
N GLU A 209 13.14 -1.46 10.81
CA GLU A 209 11.69 -1.27 10.74
C GLU A 209 10.98 -2.51 10.17
N MET A 210 11.53 -3.09 9.10
CA MET A 210 10.99 -4.32 8.51
C MET A 210 11.06 -5.51 9.46
N LEU A 211 12.16 -5.68 10.19
CA LEU A 211 12.33 -6.76 11.17
C LEU A 211 11.40 -6.61 12.37
N GLU A 212 11.20 -5.38 12.85
CA GLU A 212 10.23 -5.10 13.92
C GLU A 212 8.80 -5.50 13.49
N GLN A 213 8.39 -5.10 12.29
CA GLN A 213 7.08 -5.45 11.74
C GLN A 213 6.96 -6.96 11.47
N LEU A 214 8.04 -7.61 11.02
CA LEU A 214 8.09 -9.05 10.75
C LEU A 214 7.80 -9.87 12.01
N ILE A 215 8.43 -9.51 13.14
CA ILE A 215 8.29 -10.26 14.40
C ILE A 215 6.88 -10.11 14.99
N GLN A 216 6.24 -8.95 14.81
CA GLN A 216 4.92 -8.64 15.36
C GLN A 216 3.75 -9.07 14.45
N ALA A 217 4.03 -9.42 13.20
CA ALA A 217 3.02 -9.74 12.21
C ALA A 217 2.29 -11.07 12.48
N ARG A 218 1.09 -11.17 11.91
CA ARG A 218 0.29 -12.41 11.88
C ARG A 218 0.15 -12.90 10.46
N TYR A 219 0.38 -14.17 10.23
CA TYR A 219 0.45 -14.75 8.90
C TYR A 219 -0.67 -15.74 8.65
N LEU A 220 -1.12 -15.77 7.41
CA LEU A 220 -1.95 -16.84 6.88
C LEU A 220 -1.02 -17.99 6.46
N LEU A 221 -1.17 -19.13 7.11
CA LEU A 221 -0.55 -20.38 6.72
C LEU A 221 -1.56 -21.23 5.94
N PRO A 222 -1.24 -21.70 4.73
CA PRO A 222 -2.11 -22.59 3.97
C PRO A 222 -2.24 -23.92 4.69
N MET A 223 -3.48 -24.33 4.95
CA MET A 223 -3.76 -25.60 5.60
C MET A 223 -4.94 -26.36 4.98
N GLN A 224 -4.93 -27.67 5.15
CA GLN A 224 -6.05 -28.55 4.91
C GLN A 224 -6.32 -29.39 6.16
N LEU A 225 -7.58 -29.40 6.57
CA LEU A 225 -8.06 -30.28 7.63
C LEU A 225 -8.64 -31.54 6.99
N ILE A 226 -7.98 -32.68 7.23
CA ILE A 226 -8.44 -33.98 6.77
C ILE A 226 -9.12 -34.69 7.94
N GLU A 227 -10.44 -34.85 7.85
CA GLU A 227 -11.23 -35.52 8.87
C GLU A 227 -11.81 -36.82 8.35
N PRO A 228 -11.70 -37.92 9.14
CA PRO A 228 -12.39 -39.16 8.82
C PRO A 228 -13.91 -39.01 8.80
N ASN A 229 -14.47 -38.18 9.69
CA ASN A 229 -15.89 -37.88 9.82
C ASN A 229 -16.09 -36.37 10.02
N PRO A 230 -16.29 -35.59 8.95
CA PRO A 230 -16.42 -34.14 9.06
C PRO A 230 -17.72 -33.73 9.75
N SER A 231 -17.62 -32.86 10.75
CA SER A 231 -18.78 -32.17 11.35
C SER A 231 -18.99 -30.78 10.73
N PRO A 232 -20.22 -30.26 10.70
CA PRO A 232 -20.47 -28.87 10.34
C PRO A 232 -19.87 -27.91 11.37
N LEU A 233 -19.63 -26.67 10.96
CA LEU A 233 -19.34 -25.55 11.86
C LEU A 233 -20.58 -25.29 12.74
N ASP A 234 -20.36 -24.88 13.99
CA ASP A 234 -21.45 -24.42 14.85
C ASP A 234 -21.92 -23.00 14.49
N GLU A 235 -22.91 -22.50 15.23
CA GLU A 235 -23.50 -21.16 15.03
C GLU A 235 -22.50 -20.00 15.22
N TYR A 236 -21.33 -20.27 15.79
CA TYR A 236 -20.23 -19.30 16.00
C TYR A 236 -19.06 -19.53 15.04
N GLY A 237 -19.20 -20.41 14.04
CA GLY A 237 -18.13 -20.73 13.10
C GLY A 237 -17.02 -21.58 13.69
N GLN A 238 -17.25 -22.24 14.84
CA GLN A 238 -16.27 -23.09 15.49
C GLN A 238 -16.53 -24.56 15.13
N LYS A 239 -15.46 -25.36 15.14
CA LYS A 239 -15.53 -26.79 14.86
C LYS A 239 -14.68 -27.56 15.85
N THR A 240 -15.30 -28.52 16.52
CA THR A 240 -14.57 -29.49 17.33
C THR A 240 -13.92 -30.51 16.40
N ILE A 241 -12.59 -30.49 16.32
CA ILE A 241 -11.82 -31.43 15.50
C ILE A 241 -11.94 -32.83 16.11
N GLY A 242 -12.47 -33.77 15.33
CA GLY A 242 -12.66 -35.15 15.76
C GLY A 242 -11.35 -35.91 15.98
N ALA A 243 -11.37 -36.90 16.87
CA ALA A 243 -10.22 -37.78 17.08
C ALA A 243 -9.80 -38.47 15.76
N GLY A 244 -8.52 -38.35 15.40
CA GLY A 244 -7.97 -38.90 14.15
C GLY A 244 -7.97 -37.94 12.96
N ALA A 245 -8.35 -36.68 13.15
CA ALA A 245 -8.15 -35.64 12.14
C ALA A 245 -6.65 -35.30 11.97
N THR A 246 -6.26 -34.96 10.76
CA THR A 246 -4.90 -34.54 10.41
C THR A 246 -4.93 -33.13 9.85
N LEU A 247 -4.12 -32.24 10.41
CA LEU A 247 -3.81 -30.94 9.82
C LEU A 247 -2.60 -31.08 8.90
N GLN A 248 -2.75 -30.67 7.64
CA GLN A 248 -1.67 -30.60 6.68
C GLN A 248 -1.41 -29.15 6.31
N PHE A 249 -0.15 -28.73 6.36
CA PHE A 249 0.26 -27.41 5.91
C PHE A 249 0.76 -27.47 4.47
N GLY A 250 0.54 -26.39 3.73
CA GLY A 250 1.15 -26.21 2.41
C GLY A 250 2.66 -26.15 2.54
N VAL A 251 3.36 -26.74 1.57
CA VAL A 251 4.83 -26.73 1.48
C VAL A 251 5.21 -26.31 0.06
N LEU A 252 6.19 -25.41 -0.04
CA LEU A 252 6.79 -25.04 -1.32
C LEU A 252 8.07 -25.86 -1.55
N GLY A 253 8.19 -26.46 -2.73
CA GLY A 253 9.45 -27.06 -3.19
C GLY A 253 10.39 -26.00 -3.75
N GLY A 254 11.68 -26.10 -3.42
CA GLY A 254 12.73 -25.23 -3.95
C GLY A 254 13.68 -25.94 -4.91
N GLU A 255 14.87 -25.37 -5.12
CA GLU A 255 15.94 -26.05 -5.84
C GLU A 255 16.43 -27.27 -5.05
N GLY A 256 16.70 -28.38 -5.75
CA GLY A 256 17.06 -29.65 -5.12
C GLY A 256 15.93 -30.21 -4.27
N ASP A 257 16.27 -30.78 -3.11
CA ASP A 257 15.30 -31.35 -2.15
C ASP A 257 14.92 -30.34 -1.05
N THR A 258 15.06 -29.03 -1.30
CA THR A 258 14.71 -28.00 -0.31
C THR A 258 13.20 -27.82 -0.19
N THR A 259 12.73 -27.64 1.04
CA THR A 259 11.32 -27.43 1.35
C THR A 259 11.16 -26.17 2.16
N TRP A 260 10.13 -25.39 1.87
CA TRP A 260 9.91 -24.09 2.50
C TRP A 260 8.48 -23.94 3.00
N LEU A 261 8.32 -23.35 4.18
CA LEU A 261 7.02 -23.00 4.74
C LEU A 261 6.52 -21.71 4.08
N PRO A 262 5.45 -21.73 3.26
CA PRO A 262 4.81 -20.52 2.78
C PRO A 262 4.03 -19.83 3.89
N ALA A 263 4.20 -18.51 3.99
CA ALA A 263 3.42 -17.65 4.87
C ALA A 263 2.94 -16.42 4.09
N PHE A 264 1.73 -15.93 4.39
CA PHE A 264 1.16 -14.80 3.65
C PHE A 264 0.71 -13.70 4.60
N THR A 265 1.02 -12.47 4.24
CA THR A 265 0.68 -11.27 5.03
C THR A 265 -0.79 -10.87 4.93
N ASP A 266 -1.51 -11.37 3.95
CA ASP A 266 -2.93 -11.12 3.73
C ASP A 266 -3.51 -12.13 2.74
N TRP A 267 -4.83 -12.10 2.58
CA TRP A 267 -5.54 -12.98 1.65
C TRP A 267 -5.20 -12.71 0.17
N ALA A 268 -4.84 -11.47 -0.20
CA ALA A 268 -4.50 -11.15 -1.57
C ALA A 268 -3.18 -11.82 -1.98
N GLU A 269 -2.19 -11.87 -1.08
CA GLU A 269 -0.94 -12.62 -1.29
C GLU A 269 -1.16 -14.14 -1.26
N PHE A 270 -2.06 -14.63 -0.38
CA PHE A 270 -2.43 -16.04 -0.31
C PHE A 270 -3.04 -16.54 -1.63
N GLU A 271 -4.02 -15.82 -2.17
CA GLU A 271 -4.79 -16.20 -3.36
C GLU A 271 -3.96 -16.19 -4.66
N LYS A 272 -2.74 -15.61 -4.64
CA LYS A 272 -1.78 -15.73 -5.76
C LYS A 272 -1.22 -17.14 -5.91
N VAL A 273 -1.30 -17.96 -4.86
CA VAL A 273 -0.65 -19.27 -4.79
C VAL A 273 -1.64 -20.38 -4.52
N TYR A 274 -2.59 -20.14 -3.60
CA TYR A 274 -3.55 -21.13 -3.13
C TYR A 274 -4.97 -20.71 -3.48
N ASP A 275 -5.75 -21.66 -3.98
CA ASP A 275 -7.18 -21.47 -4.20
C ASP A 275 -7.90 -21.54 -2.84
N LYS A 276 -8.53 -20.45 -2.42
CA LYS A 276 -9.27 -20.36 -1.14
C LYS A 276 -10.52 -21.24 -1.08
N GLU A 277 -11.00 -21.77 -2.20
CA GLU A 277 -12.08 -22.76 -2.21
C GLU A 277 -11.58 -24.16 -1.85
N VAL A 278 -10.28 -24.41 -2.00
CA VAL A 278 -9.61 -25.70 -1.77
C VAL A 278 -8.77 -25.70 -0.49
N TRP A 279 -8.12 -24.57 -0.21
CA TRP A 279 -7.24 -24.39 0.93
C TRP A 279 -7.87 -23.44 1.94
N SER A 280 -7.82 -23.83 3.21
CA SER A 280 -8.11 -22.92 4.31
C SER A 280 -6.80 -22.30 4.80
N SER A 281 -6.90 -21.43 5.81
CA SER A 281 -5.72 -20.87 6.45
C SER A 281 -5.81 -20.92 7.97
N ASN A 282 -4.67 -21.20 8.60
CA ASN A 282 -4.47 -20.94 10.01
C ASN A 282 -3.74 -19.61 10.20
N VAL A 283 -4.10 -18.85 11.25
CA VAL A 283 -3.37 -17.65 11.63
C VAL A 283 -2.22 -18.03 12.57
N ALA A 284 -1.02 -17.58 12.25
CA ALA A 284 0.21 -17.92 12.97
C ALA A 284 1.07 -16.67 13.22
N GLY A 285 1.69 -16.59 14.39
CA GLY A 285 2.71 -15.58 14.68
C GLY A 285 4.11 -16.01 14.24
N TYR A 286 5.10 -15.13 14.41
CA TYR A 286 6.49 -15.41 14.05
C TYR A 286 7.05 -16.68 14.72
N GLU A 287 6.82 -16.88 16.02
CA GLU A 287 7.26 -18.08 16.75
C GLU A 287 6.68 -19.38 16.18
N ASP A 288 5.40 -19.35 15.79
CA ASP A 288 4.73 -20.50 15.20
C ASP A 288 5.37 -20.85 13.85
N LEU A 289 5.73 -19.84 13.05
CA LEU A 289 6.44 -20.06 11.79
C LEU A 289 7.78 -20.76 12.03
N LEU A 290 8.56 -20.30 13.02
CA LEU A 290 9.86 -20.89 13.36
C LEU A 290 9.72 -22.34 13.81
N ALA A 291 8.72 -22.64 14.63
CA ALA A 291 8.46 -23.99 15.13
C ALA A 291 8.02 -24.93 13.99
N LEU A 292 7.13 -24.47 13.10
CA LEU A 292 6.63 -25.26 11.97
C LEU A 292 7.70 -25.48 10.89
N SER A 293 8.66 -24.58 10.76
CA SER A 293 9.74 -24.70 9.77
C SER A 293 10.99 -25.41 10.27
N GLU A 294 11.02 -25.94 11.50
CA GLU A 294 12.25 -26.48 12.13
C GLU A 294 12.93 -27.59 11.30
N THR A 295 12.13 -28.44 10.65
CA THR A 295 12.63 -29.52 9.78
C THR A 295 12.71 -29.14 8.30
N MET A 296 12.46 -27.87 7.97
CA MET A 296 12.42 -27.35 6.61
C MET A 296 13.69 -26.54 6.31
N SER A 297 13.86 -26.10 5.06
CA SER A 297 14.94 -25.19 4.67
C SER A 297 14.71 -23.75 5.15
N GLY A 298 13.47 -23.39 5.48
CA GLY A 298 13.12 -22.08 6.00
C GLY A 298 11.67 -21.69 5.74
N ILE A 299 11.39 -20.39 5.83
CA ILE A 299 10.08 -19.77 5.58
C ILE A 299 10.21 -18.86 4.35
N VAL A 300 9.14 -18.79 3.54
CA VAL A 300 9.02 -17.77 2.49
C VAL A 300 7.71 -17.02 2.70
N ILE A 301 7.82 -15.73 3.01
CA ILE A 301 6.69 -14.81 3.12
C ILE A 301 6.39 -14.21 1.73
N ASN A 302 5.11 -14.18 1.34
CA ASN A 302 4.60 -13.59 0.09
C ASN A 302 5.38 -14.06 -1.16
N CYS A 303 5.44 -15.36 -1.41
CA CYS A 303 6.33 -15.94 -2.43
C CYS A 303 6.07 -15.49 -3.89
N GLN A 304 4.87 -14.95 -4.19
CA GLN A 304 4.49 -14.36 -5.49
C GLN A 304 4.29 -12.82 -5.42
N GLY A 305 4.66 -12.20 -4.29
CA GLY A 305 4.66 -10.75 -4.08
C GLY A 305 6.10 -10.21 -4.03
N ILE A 306 6.41 -9.41 -3.02
CA ILE A 306 7.80 -9.16 -2.61
C ILE A 306 8.21 -10.31 -1.69
N PRO A 307 9.04 -11.27 -2.13
CA PRO A 307 9.35 -12.44 -1.32
C PRO A 307 10.36 -12.10 -0.22
N LEU A 308 10.02 -12.41 1.02
CA LEU A 308 10.97 -12.37 2.15
C LEU A 308 11.27 -13.79 2.61
N ARG A 309 12.51 -14.23 2.42
CA ARG A 309 12.97 -15.57 2.82
C ARG A 309 13.60 -15.50 4.20
N ILE A 310 13.29 -16.46 5.04
CA ILE A 310 13.92 -16.66 6.35
C ILE A 310 14.58 -18.04 6.33
N ASP A 311 15.90 -18.05 6.33
CA ASP A 311 16.74 -19.25 6.35
C ASP A 311 17.70 -19.22 7.54
N GLU A 312 18.49 -20.28 7.72
CA GLU A 312 19.42 -20.37 8.86
C GLU A 312 20.47 -19.24 8.90
N ASN A 313 20.77 -18.59 7.78
CA ASN A 313 21.76 -17.50 7.76
C ASN A 313 21.16 -16.21 8.33
N ASN A 314 19.97 -15.84 7.87
CA ASN A 314 19.34 -14.59 8.30
C ASN A 314 18.48 -14.74 9.57
N LYS A 315 17.99 -15.95 9.89
CA LYS A 315 17.28 -16.24 11.15
C LYS A 315 18.11 -15.82 12.37
N ARG A 316 19.42 -16.07 12.36
CA ARG A 316 20.32 -15.65 13.46
C ARG A 316 20.37 -14.13 13.62
N LEU A 317 20.30 -13.38 12.53
CA LEU A 317 20.28 -11.91 12.57
C LEU A 317 18.94 -11.39 13.12
N ILE A 318 17.84 -12.01 12.70
CA ILE A 318 16.49 -11.66 13.18
C ILE A 318 16.36 -11.95 14.68
N GLU A 319 16.84 -13.11 15.12
CA GLU A 319 16.82 -13.50 16.54
C GLU A 319 17.74 -12.60 17.39
N ALA A 320 18.92 -12.25 16.89
CA ALA A 320 19.78 -11.27 17.57
C ALA A 320 19.10 -9.90 17.70
N PHE A 321 18.44 -9.43 16.64
CA PHE A 321 17.66 -8.18 16.67
C PHE A 321 16.53 -8.25 17.71
N ARG A 322 15.81 -9.38 17.77
CA ARG A 322 14.74 -9.62 18.74
C ARG A 322 15.26 -9.62 20.19
N ASP A 323 16.41 -10.25 20.44
CA ASP A 323 17.03 -10.28 21.77
C ASP A 323 17.46 -8.88 22.23
N ASP A 324 18.03 -8.07 21.33
CA ASP A 324 18.43 -6.69 21.63
C ASP A 324 17.24 -5.80 22.02
N GLN A 325 16.07 -6.01 21.39
CA GLN A 325 14.81 -5.32 21.75
C GLN A 325 14.31 -5.73 23.14
N ASN A 326 14.34 -7.04 23.44
CA ASN A 326 13.89 -7.57 24.73
C ASN A 326 14.84 -7.21 25.89
N GLY A 327 16.14 -7.07 25.63
CA GLY A 327 17.13 -6.66 26.61
C GLY A 327 17.18 -5.16 26.91
N SER A 328 16.48 -4.35 26.10
CA SER A 328 16.40 -2.89 26.24
C SER A 328 15.12 -2.40 26.95
N SER A 329 14.28 -3.33 27.44
CA SER A 329 12.99 -3.06 28.10
C SER A 329 13.07 -3.03 29.62
#